data_AF-A0A928Z0F6-F1
#
_entry.id   AF-A0A928Z0F6-F1
#
_cell.length_a   1.000
_cell.length_b   1.000
_cell.length_c   1.000
_cell.angle_alpha   90.00
_cell.angle_beta   90.00
_cell.angle_gamma   90.00
#
_symmetry.space_group_name_H-M   'P 1'
#
loop_
_entity.id
_entity.type
_entity.pdbx_description
1 polymer ?
#
loop_
_entity_poly.entity_id
_entity_poly.type
_entity_poly.pdbx_seq_one_letter_code
_entity_poly.pdbx_strand_id
1 'polypeptide(L)' 'VSVTRSPKKIQTLNVWIEQYCAENDCIYLDYYSQMVDDRGFLQAHLSTDGLHPNDAGYRIMAPLANAAIQKIT' A
#
# COMPACT_ATOMS: atom_id res chain seq x y z
N VAL A 1 -11.97 18.54 13.71
CA VAL A 1 -12.67 17.37 13.12
C VAL A 1 -11.61 16.36 12.74
N SER A 2 -11.54 15.22 13.43
CA SER A 2 -10.62 14.14 13.01
C SER A 2 -11.11 13.61 11.67
N VAL A 3 -10.29 13.73 10.63
CA VAL A 3 -10.64 13.18 9.31
C VAL A 3 -10.53 11.66 9.42
N THR A 4 -11.67 11.00 9.61
CA THR A 4 -11.72 9.54 9.63
C THR A 4 -11.29 9.00 8.27
N ARG A 5 -10.14 8.33 8.22
CA ARG A 5 -9.63 7.65 7.02
C ARG A 5 -10.30 6.29 6.92
N SER A 6 -11.36 6.18 6.12
CA SER A 6 -12.08 4.92 5.92
C SER A 6 -11.24 3.94 5.10
N PRO A 7 -10.90 2.75 5.62
CA PRO A 7 -10.19 1.71 4.85
C PRO A 7 -10.92 1.34 3.55
N LYS A 8 -12.26 1.36 3.55
CA LYS A 8 -13.07 1.09 2.37
C LYS A 8 -12.77 2.05 1.20
N LYS A 9 -12.55 3.33 1.49
CA LYS A 9 -12.18 4.31 0.45
C LYS A 9 -10.80 4.01 -0.15
N ILE A 10 -9.86 3.56 0.68
CA ILE A 10 -8.52 3.14 0.22
C ILE A 10 -8.63 1.90 -0.67
N GLN A 11 -9.41 0.90 -0.26
CA GLN A 11 -9.64 -0.31 -1.07
C GLN A 11 -10.29 0.00 -2.42
N THR A 12 -11.32 0.86 -2.44
CA THR A 12 -11.95 1.29 -3.71
C THR A 12 -10.95 1.99 -4.63
N LEU A 13 -10.09 2.85 -4.07
CA LEU A 13 -9.06 3.52 -4.85
C LEU A 13 -8.00 2.54 -5.37
N ASN A 14 -7.54 1.60 -4.55
CA ASN A 14 -6.55 0.59 -4.96
C ASN A 14 -7.06 -0.27 -6.12
N VAL A 15 -8.32 -0.72 -6.07
CA VAL A 15 -8.95 -1.46 -7.18
C VAL A 15 -8.97 -0.63 -8.45
N TRP A 16 -9.33 0.66 -8.35
CA TRP A 16 -9.32 1.55 -9.50
C TRP A 16 -7.90 1.76 -10.08
N ILE A 17 -6.88 1.95 -9.22
CA ILE A 17 -5.48 2.09 -9.65
C ILE A 17 -4.99 0.80 -10.33
N GLU A 18 -5.27 -0.37 -9.75
CA GLU A 18 -4.90 -1.66 -10.32
C GLU A 18 -5.50 -1.85 -11.72
N GLN A 19 -6.80 -1.56 -11.88
CA GLN A 19 -7.49 -1.60 -13.17
C GLN A 19 -6.88 -0.63 -14.18
N TYR A 20 -6.61 0.61 -13.76
CA TYR A 20 -5.98 1.60 -14.61
C TYR A 20 -4.59 1.12 -15.08
N CYS A 21 -3.79 0.54 -14.19
CA CYS A 21 -2.47 0.01 -14.56
C CYS A 21 -2.56 -1.12 -15.59
N ALA A 22 -3.54 -2.02 -15.45
CA ALA A 22 -3.80 -3.10 -16.40
C ALA A 22 -4.18 -2.60 -17.81
N GLU A 23 -4.81 -1.42 -17.91
CA GLU A 23 -5.23 -0.81 -19.18
C GLU A 23 -4.15 0.07 -19.83
N ASN A 24 -3.15 0.53 -19.06
CA ASN A 24 -2.21 1.59 -19.48
C ASN A 24 -0.73 1.16 -19.47
N ASP A 25 -0.46 -0.14 -19.57
CA ASP A 25 0.91 -0.70 -19.57
C ASP A 25 1.77 -0.22 -18.39
N CYS A 26 1.15 -0.18 -17.21
CA CYS A 26 1.80 0.21 -15.97
C CYS A 26 1.89 -0.99 -15.03
N ILE A 27 2.96 -1.06 -14.23
CA ILE A 27 3.07 -2.04 -13.16
C ILE A 27 2.33 -1.54 -11.92
N TYR A 28 1.38 -2.34 -11.45
CA TYR A 28 0.77 -2.15 -10.13
C TYR A 28 1.56 -2.87 -9.04
N LEU A 29 1.87 -2.19 -7.95
CA LEU A 29 2.49 -2.75 -6.75
C LEU A 29 1.53 -2.65 -5.56
N ASP A 30 1.06 -3.81 -5.11
CA ASP A 30 0.14 -3.92 -3.97
C ASP A 30 0.89 -3.91 -2.62
N TYR A 31 1.16 -2.73 -2.08
CA TYR A 31 1.60 -2.61 -0.69
C TYR A 31 0.49 -2.92 0.31
N TYR A 32 -0.78 -2.71 -0.08
CA TYR A 32 -1.89 -2.75 0.85
C TYR A 32 -2.03 -4.13 1.49
N SER A 33 -2.05 -5.20 0.69
CA SER A 33 -2.15 -6.57 1.22
C SER A 33 -1.00 -6.98 2.14
N GLN A 34 0.17 -6.34 2.00
CA GLN A 34 1.36 -6.67 2.78
C GLN A 34 1.46 -5.90 4.10
N MET A 35 0.73 -4.78 4.24
CA MET A 35 0.96 -3.83 5.33
C MET A 35 -0.24 -3.60 6.26
N VAL A 36 -1.44 -4.03 5.89
CA VAL A 36 -2.64 -3.82 6.70
C VAL A 36 -2.92 -4.97 7.67
N ASP A 37 -3.67 -4.68 8.73
CA ASP A 37 -4.32 -5.65 9.61
C ASP A 37 -5.67 -6.10 9.04
N ASP A 38 -6.35 -7.02 9.72
CA ASP A 38 -7.67 -7.56 9.31
C ASP A 38 -8.78 -6.49 9.25
N ARG A 39 -8.54 -5.29 9.80
CA ARG A 39 -9.47 -4.16 9.77
C ARG A 39 -9.14 -3.16 8.66
N GLY A 40 -8.07 -3.40 7.91
CA GLY A 40 -7.61 -2.55 6.80
C GLY A 40 -6.83 -1.32 7.23
N PHE A 41 -6.31 -1.27 8.47
CA PHE A 41 -5.39 -0.24 8.95
C PHE A 41 -3.95 -0.75 8.90
N LEU A 42 -2.96 0.14 8.85
CA LEU A 42 -1.56 -0.29 8.98
C LEU A 42 -1.36 -1.12 10.26
N GLN A 43 -0.66 -2.24 10.14
CA GLN A 43 -0.32 -3.07 11.29
C GLN A 43 0.43 -2.22 12.32
N ALA A 44 0.08 -2.37 13.60
CA ALA A 44 0.53 -1.48 14.67
C ALA A 44 2.06 -1.39 14.80
N HIS A 45 2.80 -2.44 14.45
CA HIS A 45 4.26 -2.44 14.52
C HIS A 45 4.93 -1.75 13.31
N LEU A 46 4.17 -1.45 12.25
CA LEU A 46 4.67 -0.82 11.02
C LEU A 46 4.50 0.71 11.01
N SER A 47 3.84 1.29 12.02
CA SER A 47 3.60 2.74 12.09
C SER A 47 3.53 3.23 13.53
N THR A 48 4.05 4.42 13.80
CA THR A 48 3.96 5.06 15.13
C THR A 48 2.68 5.86 15.31
N ASP A 49 2.08 6.35 14.22
CA ASP A 49 0.88 7.19 14.24
C ASP A 49 -0.33 6.56 13.53
N GLY A 50 -0.18 5.30 13.08
CA GLY A 50 -1.20 4.56 12.36
C GLY A 50 -1.40 4.99 10.90
N LEU A 51 -0.52 5.83 10.36
CA LEU A 51 -0.60 6.33 8.98
C LEU A 51 0.73 6.25 8.22
N HIS A 52 1.82 6.71 8.82
CA HIS A 52 3.12 6.76 8.16
C HIS A 52 3.94 5.51 8.51
N PRO A 53 4.50 4.79 7.52
CA PRO A 53 5.40 3.68 7.78
C PRO A 53 6.61 4.12 8.61
N ASN A 54 6.97 3.32 9.62
CA ASN A 54 8.23 3.44 10.34
C ASN A 54 9.32 2.58 9.67
N ASP A 55 10.48 2.44 10.32
CA ASP A 55 11.59 1.60 9.82
C ASP A 55 11.18 0.16 9.50
N ALA A 56 10.29 -0.46 10.29
CA ALA A 56 9.80 -1.81 10.04
C ALA A 56 8.87 -1.84 8.80
N GLY A 57 8.01 -0.82 8.65
CA GLY A 57 7.20 -0.63 7.45
C GLY A 57 8.04 -0.49 6.19
N TYR A 58 9.07 0.36 6.22
CA TYR A 58 9.96 0.54 5.07
C TYR A 58 10.79 -0.71 4.75
N ARG A 59 11.16 -1.51 5.75
CA ARG A 59 11.82 -2.82 5.51
C ARG A 59 10.95 -3.80 4.72
N ILE A 60 9.61 -3.69 4.81
CA ILE A 60 8.68 -4.46 3.96
C ILE A 60 8.56 -3.81 2.58
N MET A 61 8.38 -2.48 2.52
CA MET A 61 8.13 -1.78 1.27
C MET A 61 9.32 -1.83 0.29
N ALA A 62 10.54 -1.61 0.77
CA ALA A 62 11.73 -1.48 -0.06
C ALA A 62 11.99 -2.69 -0.99
N PRO A 63 12.02 -3.95 -0.52
CA PRO A 63 12.24 -5.09 -1.40
C PRO A 63 11.11 -5.27 -2.44
N LEU A 64 9.86 -4.97 -2.07
CA LEU A 64 8.72 -5.04 -2.98
C LEU A 64 8.83 -3.98 -4.11
N ALA A 65 9.23 -2.76 -3.74
CA ALA A 65 9.50 -1.68 -4.69
C ALA A 65 10.59 -2.07 -5.69
N ASN A 66 11.72 -2.57 -5.19
CA ASN A 66 12.84 -2.99 -6.01
C ASN A 66 12.44 -4.11 -6.98
N ALA A 67 11.68 -5.11 -6.50
CA ALA A 67 11.20 -6.20 -7.34
C ALA A 67 10.23 -5.71 -8.43
N ALA A 68 9.38 -4.72 -8.13
CA ALA A 68 8.49 -4.12 -9.12
C ALA A 68 9.27 -3.33 -10.19
N ILE A 69 10.26 -2.53 -9.79
CA ILE A 69 11.11 -1.75 -10.70
C ILE A 69 11.93 -2.67 -11.62
N GLN A 70 12.46 -3.77 -11.08
CA GLN A 70 13.23 -4.76 -11.85
C GLN A 70 12.41 -5.44 -12.95
N LYS A 71 11.07 -5.44 -12.90
CA LYS A 71 10.24 -5.97 -14.00
C LYS A 71 10.20 -5.04 -15.22
N ILE A 72 10.58 -3.77 -15.05
CA ILE A 72 10.57 -2.73 -16.10
C ILE A 72 11.91 -2.70 -16.86
N THR A 73 13.00 -3.14 -16.22
CA THR A 73 14.37 -3.10 -16.76
C THR A 73 14.78 -4.47 -17.28
#